data_AF-A0A6A4R902-F1
#
_entry.id   AF-A0A6A4R902-F1
#
_cell.length_a   1.000
_cell.length_b   1.000
_cell.length_c   1.000
_cell.angle_alpha   90.00
_cell.angle_beta   90.00
_cell.angle_gamma   90.00
#
_symmetry.space_group_name_H-M   'P 1'
#
loop_
_entity.id
_entity.type
_entity.pdbx_description
1 polymer ?
#
loop_
_entity_poly.entity_id
_entity_poly.type
_entity_poly.pdbx_seq_one_letter_code
_entity_poly.pdbx_strand_id
1 'polypeptide(L)'
;MSHSSPANAGSGKHVEPRPRIEPRPRNERLYRQGLEAGLSELQARLLAGRLPDYQGELGPLVDPSLRHLVHPERLADAPRAAERIAQAVAEGEHIGILTDYDVDGITSHVVIRRTLNELFGVPESRLHSLIGHRIHDGYGISLPLVERTLKLTLRPSLVITADCGSSDEARIARLKAAGIDVVVSDHHALPQEGPPP
;
A
#
# COMPACT_ATOMS: atom_id res chain seq x y z
N MET A 1 -48.59 27.15 -31.65
CA MET A 1 -47.23 27.45 -31.18
C MET A 1 -46.41 26.18 -31.24
N SER A 2 -45.41 26.20 -32.11
CA SER A 2 -44.49 25.13 -32.47
C SER A 2 -43.44 24.92 -31.40
N HIS A 3 -43.27 23.71 -30.86
CA HIS A 3 -42.04 23.30 -30.20
C HIS A 3 -41.63 21.93 -30.75
N SER A 4 -40.91 21.97 -31.88
CA SER A 4 -40.08 20.87 -32.35
C SER A 4 -38.82 20.80 -31.50
N SER A 5 -38.64 19.72 -30.74
CA SER A 5 -37.33 19.32 -30.20
C SER A 5 -36.47 18.74 -31.32
N PRO A 6 -35.24 19.20 -31.54
CA PRO A 6 -34.25 18.39 -32.23
C PRO A 6 -33.61 17.44 -31.22
N ALA A 7 -33.74 16.14 -31.49
CA ALA A 7 -32.96 15.10 -30.84
C ALA A 7 -31.47 15.39 -31.06
N ASN A 8 -30.75 15.72 -29.98
CA ASN A 8 -29.30 15.84 -30.01
C ASN A 8 -28.69 14.43 -30.01
N ALA A 9 -28.72 13.77 -31.16
CA ALA A 9 -27.93 12.58 -31.42
C ALA A 9 -26.47 13.02 -31.65
N GLY A 10 -25.79 13.36 -30.57
CA GLY A 10 -24.34 13.51 -30.54
C GLY A 10 -23.72 12.14 -30.80
N SER A 11 -23.44 11.84 -32.06
CA SER A 11 -22.60 10.73 -32.48
C SER A 11 -21.19 10.95 -31.93
N GLY A 12 -20.96 10.50 -30.70
CA GLY A 12 -19.62 10.33 -30.16
C GLY A 12 -18.90 9.35 -31.07
N LYS A 13 -18.12 9.88 -32.02
CA LYS A 13 -17.28 9.07 -32.90
C LYS A 13 -16.36 8.26 -32.00
N HIS A 14 -16.62 6.96 -31.86
CA HIS A 14 -15.61 6.02 -31.41
C HIS A 14 -14.44 6.16 -32.39
N VAL A 15 -13.43 6.93 -32.00
CA VAL A 15 -12.17 7.00 -32.72
C VAL A 15 -11.54 5.64 -32.47
N GLU A 16 -11.47 4.81 -33.52
CA GLU A 16 -10.74 3.56 -33.41
C GLU A 16 -9.32 3.87 -32.94
N PRO A 17 -8.84 3.24 -31.86
CA PRO A 17 -7.51 3.48 -31.36
C PRO A 17 -6.50 3.13 -32.46
N ARG A 18 -5.81 4.14 -32.97
CA ARG A 18 -4.75 3.94 -33.96
C ARG A 18 -3.52 3.41 -33.22
N PRO A 19 -3.01 2.22 -33.56
CA PRO A 19 -1.80 1.71 -32.93
C PRO A 19 -0.64 2.67 -33.21
N ARG A 20 0.05 3.09 -32.14
CA ARG A 20 1.26 3.92 -32.22
C ARG A 20 2.47 3.02 -32.04
N ILE A 21 3.26 2.86 -33.10
CA ILE A 21 4.53 2.12 -33.04
C ILE A 21 5.62 3.15 -32.79
N GLU A 22 6.25 3.08 -31.63
CA GLU A 22 7.35 3.95 -31.27
C GLU A 22 8.63 3.14 -31.03
N PRO A 23 9.77 3.56 -31.60
CA PRO A 23 11.04 2.97 -31.23
C PRO A 23 11.36 3.36 -29.78
N ARG A 24 11.58 2.36 -28.94
CA ARG A 24 12.01 2.58 -27.55
C ARG A 24 13.53 2.47 -27.48
N PRO A 25 14.26 3.45 -26.90
CA PRO A 25 15.69 3.32 -26.69
C PRO A 25 15.97 2.11 -25.79
N ARG A 26 17.10 1.44 -26.04
CA ARG A 26 17.52 0.25 -25.33
C ARG A 26 18.72 0.57 -24.46
N ASN A 27 18.67 0.18 -23.20
CA ASN A 27 19.85 0.17 -22.34
C ASN A 27 20.82 -0.93 -22.82
N GLU A 28 21.86 -0.55 -23.57
CA GLU A 28 22.82 -1.50 -24.15
C GLU A 28 23.54 -2.35 -23.10
N ARG A 29 23.78 -1.79 -21.91
CA ARG A 29 24.42 -2.52 -20.80
C ARG A 29 23.50 -3.63 -20.29
N LEU A 30 22.25 -3.30 -19.97
CA LEU A 30 21.25 -4.26 -19.48
C LEU A 30 20.93 -5.34 -20.52
N TYR A 31 20.92 -4.95 -21.80
CA TYR A 31 20.75 -5.89 -22.91
C TYR A 31 21.88 -6.92 -22.98
N ARG A 32 23.14 -6.48 -22.94
CA ARG A 32 24.30 -7.40 -22.93
C ARG A 32 24.32 -8.28 -21.69
N GLN A 33 24.06 -7.73 -20.52
CA GLN A 33 23.92 -8.49 -19.28
C GLN A 33 22.86 -9.60 -19.41
N GLY A 34 21.72 -9.28 -20.01
CA GLY A 34 20.67 -10.27 -20.28
C GLY A 34 21.15 -11.43 -21.15
N LEU A 35 21.85 -11.13 -22.24
CA LEU A 35 22.41 -12.17 -23.12
C LEU A 35 23.47 -13.02 -22.42
N GLU A 36 24.38 -12.40 -21.68
CA GLU A 36 25.42 -13.09 -20.91
C GLU A 36 24.83 -14.00 -19.82
N ALA A 37 23.69 -13.61 -19.24
CA ALA A 37 22.92 -14.40 -18.29
C ALA A 37 22.05 -15.49 -18.94
N GLY A 38 22.14 -15.68 -20.26
CA GLY A 38 21.43 -16.73 -20.99
C GLY A 38 19.98 -16.41 -21.38
N LEU A 39 19.55 -15.14 -21.26
CA LEU A 39 18.26 -14.72 -21.80
C LEU A 39 18.27 -14.76 -23.33
N SER A 40 17.12 -15.04 -23.92
CA SER A 40 16.95 -14.88 -25.37
C SER A 40 17.09 -13.42 -25.79
N GLU A 41 17.45 -13.22 -27.06
CA GLU A 41 17.50 -11.90 -27.71
C GLU A 41 16.23 -11.07 -27.46
N LEU A 42 15.06 -11.70 -27.55
CA LEU A 42 13.78 -11.04 -27.31
C LEU A 42 13.62 -10.60 -25.85
N GLN A 43 13.93 -11.48 -24.89
CA GLN A 43 13.84 -11.15 -23.46
C GLN A 43 14.80 -10.01 -23.09
N ALA A 44 16.06 -10.09 -23.52
CA ALA A 44 17.07 -9.07 -23.26
C ALA A 44 16.65 -7.72 -23.86
N ARG A 45 16.14 -7.70 -25.10
CA ARG A 45 15.61 -6.48 -25.75
C ARG A 45 14.43 -5.89 -25.01
N LEU A 46 13.47 -6.72 -24.60
CA LEU A 46 12.28 -6.26 -23.87
C LEU A 46 12.65 -5.64 -22.52
N LEU A 47 13.55 -6.29 -21.78
CA LEU A 47 14.00 -5.80 -20.48
C LEU A 47 14.73 -4.46 -20.61
N ALA A 48 15.74 -4.41 -21.48
CA ALA A 48 16.53 -3.22 -21.74
C ALA A 48 15.75 -2.07 -22.37
N GLY A 49 14.66 -2.38 -23.10
CA GLY A 49 13.72 -1.38 -23.59
C GLY A 49 12.82 -0.85 -22.48
N ARG A 50 12.29 -1.70 -21.58
CA ARG A 50 11.41 -1.25 -20.47
C ARG A 50 12.13 -0.39 -19.44
N LEU A 51 13.44 -0.55 -19.32
CA LEU A 51 14.24 0.04 -18.27
C LEU A 51 15.46 0.79 -18.87
N PRO A 52 15.24 1.88 -19.64
CA PRO A 52 16.30 2.56 -20.38
C PRO A 52 17.39 3.14 -19.45
N ASP A 53 17.02 3.60 -18.27
CA ASP A 53 17.95 4.26 -17.32
C ASP A 53 18.40 3.34 -16.16
N TYR A 54 18.09 2.04 -16.23
CA TYR A 54 18.36 1.13 -15.12
C TYR A 54 19.85 0.83 -14.95
N GLN A 55 20.35 1.11 -13.74
CA GLN A 55 21.75 0.92 -13.36
C GLN A 55 21.99 -0.24 -12.38
N GLY A 56 20.92 -0.88 -11.88
CA GLY A 56 21.02 -1.96 -10.89
C GLY A 56 21.44 -3.32 -11.45
N GLU A 57 21.26 -4.36 -10.63
CA GLU A 57 21.59 -5.75 -10.94
C GLU A 57 20.52 -6.44 -11.79
N LEU A 58 20.95 -7.34 -12.68
CA LEU A 58 20.01 -8.10 -13.51
C LEU A 58 19.15 -9.08 -12.69
N GLY A 59 19.74 -9.73 -11.68
CA GLY A 59 19.13 -10.82 -10.92
C GLY A 59 17.71 -10.52 -10.42
N PRO A 60 17.47 -9.44 -9.64
CA PRO A 60 16.15 -9.07 -9.14
C PRO A 60 15.08 -8.88 -10.22
N LEU A 61 15.47 -8.57 -11.47
CA LEU A 61 14.54 -8.33 -12.57
C LEU A 61 14.09 -9.62 -13.26
N VAL A 62 14.93 -10.66 -13.23
CA VAL A 62 14.74 -11.90 -14.02
C VAL A 62 14.48 -13.12 -13.16
N ASP A 63 14.90 -13.09 -11.89
CA ASP A 63 14.65 -14.10 -10.87
C ASP A 63 14.23 -13.42 -9.55
N PRO A 64 13.02 -12.80 -9.52
CA PRO A 64 12.54 -12.12 -8.34
C PRO A 64 12.36 -13.11 -7.19
N SER A 65 12.99 -12.81 -6.06
CA SER A 65 12.98 -13.70 -4.89
C SER A 65 13.21 -12.90 -3.60
N LEU A 66 12.80 -13.47 -2.46
CA LEU A 66 12.86 -12.79 -1.16
C LEU A 66 14.28 -12.36 -0.76
N ARG A 67 15.32 -13.08 -1.23
CA ARG A 67 16.73 -12.72 -0.98
C ARG A 67 17.14 -11.36 -1.57
N HIS A 68 16.38 -10.84 -2.54
CA HIS A 68 16.62 -9.53 -3.16
C HIS A 68 15.89 -8.40 -2.44
N LEU A 69 15.03 -8.71 -1.46
CA LEU A 69 14.37 -7.68 -0.67
C LEU A 69 15.38 -7.01 0.26
N VAL A 70 15.24 -5.70 0.37
CA VAL A 70 15.98 -4.92 1.36
C VAL A 70 15.53 -5.37 2.76
N HIS A 71 16.48 -5.55 3.67
CA HIS A 71 16.16 -5.93 5.05
C HIS A 71 15.19 -4.90 5.68
N PRO A 72 14.10 -5.33 6.35
CA PRO A 72 13.09 -4.41 6.88
C PRO A 72 13.64 -3.33 7.83
N GLU A 73 14.72 -3.60 8.56
CA GLU A 73 15.38 -2.61 9.42
C GLU A 73 15.92 -1.37 8.68
N ARG A 74 16.07 -1.47 7.35
CA ARG A 74 16.47 -0.32 6.52
C ARG A 74 15.29 0.57 6.15
N LEU A 75 14.06 0.17 6.44
CA LEU A 75 12.90 1.04 6.32
C LEU A 75 12.93 2.05 7.46
N ALA A 76 12.61 3.31 7.16
CA ALA A 76 12.53 4.35 8.17
C ALA A 76 11.54 3.95 9.27
N ASP A 77 11.93 4.20 10.52
CA ASP A 77 11.15 3.86 11.73
C ASP A 77 10.76 2.39 11.92
N ALA A 78 11.19 1.45 11.07
CA ALA A 78 10.80 0.04 11.21
C ALA A 78 11.25 -0.59 12.55
N PRO A 79 12.48 -0.35 13.06
CA PRO A 79 12.85 -0.82 14.40
C PRO A 79 11.94 -0.25 15.50
N ARG A 80 11.63 1.05 15.45
CA ARG A 80 10.75 1.73 16.42
C ARG A 80 9.31 1.17 16.39
N ALA A 81 8.79 0.93 15.18
CA ALA A 81 7.48 0.32 14.99
C ALA A 81 7.44 -1.11 15.54
N ALA A 82 8.47 -1.92 15.24
CA ALA A 82 8.59 -3.29 15.73
C ALA A 82 8.66 -3.35 17.26
N GLU A 83 9.44 -2.46 17.90
CA GLU A 83 9.53 -2.33 19.36
C GLU A 83 8.16 -1.99 19.97
N ARG A 84 7.43 -1.03 19.39
CA ARG A 84 6.10 -0.65 19.90
C ARG A 84 5.07 -1.77 19.78
N ILE A 85 5.09 -2.51 18.67
CA ILE A 85 4.23 -3.68 18.46
C ILE A 85 4.60 -4.79 19.45
N ALA A 86 5.90 -5.07 19.63
CA ALA A 86 6.37 -6.07 20.59
C ALA A 86 5.96 -5.72 22.03
N GLN A 87 6.03 -4.44 22.40
CA GLN A 87 5.54 -3.96 23.69
C GLN A 87 4.04 -4.23 23.87
N ALA A 88 3.21 -3.89 22.87
CA ALA A 88 1.76 -4.16 22.93
C ALA A 88 1.44 -5.64 23.12
N VAL A 89 2.17 -6.52 22.44
CA VAL A 89 2.05 -7.96 22.60
C VAL A 89 2.44 -8.38 24.02
N ALA A 90 3.59 -7.93 24.52
CA ALA A 90 4.13 -8.32 25.83
C ALA A 90 3.26 -7.82 27.00
N GLU A 91 2.72 -6.61 26.90
CA GLU A 91 1.86 -5.99 27.92
C GLU A 91 0.39 -6.44 27.81
N GLY A 92 0.04 -7.20 26.76
CA GLY A 92 -1.30 -7.71 26.56
C GLY A 92 -2.32 -6.62 26.20
N GLU A 93 -1.86 -5.59 25.51
CA GLU A 93 -2.68 -4.49 25.00
C GLU A 93 -3.74 -4.98 24.00
N HIS A 94 -4.80 -4.19 23.83
CA HIS A 94 -5.71 -4.35 22.70
C HIS A 94 -5.08 -3.69 21.46
N ILE A 95 -5.08 -4.39 20.33
CA ILE A 95 -4.45 -3.94 19.08
C ILE A 95 -5.50 -3.81 17.98
N GLY A 96 -5.61 -2.61 17.40
CA GLY A 96 -6.40 -2.36 16.21
C GLY A 96 -5.58 -2.58 14.95
N ILE A 97 -6.18 -3.20 13.94
CA ILE A 97 -5.58 -3.38 12.61
C ILE A 97 -6.47 -2.63 11.63
N LEU A 98 -5.98 -1.48 11.16
CA LEU A 98 -6.74 -0.54 10.32
C LEU A 98 -6.17 -0.55 8.91
N THR A 99 -6.95 -1.00 7.93
CA THR A 99 -6.48 -1.14 6.55
C THR A 99 -7.49 -0.59 5.57
N ASP A 100 -7.02 -0.32 4.35
CA ASP A 100 -7.92 -0.08 3.23
C ASP A 100 -8.71 -1.36 2.87
N TYR A 101 -9.75 -1.18 2.07
CA TYR A 101 -10.71 -2.23 1.71
C TYR A 101 -10.38 -2.96 0.41
N ASP A 102 -9.33 -2.56 -0.30
CA ASP A 102 -8.94 -3.21 -1.53
C ASP A 102 -8.09 -4.46 -1.28
N VAL A 103 -7.57 -5.07 -2.35
CA VAL A 103 -6.82 -6.34 -2.22
C VAL A 103 -5.54 -6.16 -1.41
N ASP A 104 -4.83 -5.04 -1.53
CA ASP A 104 -3.57 -4.81 -0.82
C ASP A 104 -3.85 -4.59 0.68
N GLY A 105 -4.80 -3.71 1.00
CA GLY A 105 -5.25 -3.50 2.37
C GLY A 105 -5.79 -4.77 3.06
N ILE A 106 -6.66 -5.54 2.40
CA ILE A 106 -7.24 -6.76 2.98
C ILE A 106 -6.19 -7.87 3.15
N THR A 107 -5.28 -8.04 2.18
CA THR A 107 -4.21 -9.04 2.33
C THR A 107 -3.24 -8.65 3.45
N SER A 108 -2.88 -7.37 3.54
CA SER A 108 -2.08 -6.82 4.65
C SER A 108 -2.74 -7.03 6.01
N HIS A 109 -4.06 -6.80 6.11
CA HIS A 109 -4.84 -7.07 7.32
C HIS A 109 -4.67 -8.52 7.78
N VAL A 110 -4.83 -9.47 6.85
CA VAL A 110 -4.70 -10.90 7.14
C VAL A 110 -3.28 -11.26 7.57
N VAL A 111 -2.25 -10.72 6.91
CA VAL A 111 -0.84 -10.94 7.27
C VAL A 111 -0.57 -10.47 8.70
N ILE A 112 -0.98 -9.24 9.05
CA ILE A 112 -0.79 -8.69 10.40
C ILE A 112 -1.56 -9.52 11.43
N ARG A 113 -2.84 -9.79 11.19
CA ARG A 113 -3.70 -10.50 12.13
C ARG A 113 -3.21 -11.92 12.40
N ARG A 114 -2.82 -12.67 11.36
CA ARG A 114 -2.26 -14.02 11.50
C ARG A 114 -0.91 -14.00 12.20
N THR A 115 -0.07 -13.02 11.93
CA THR A 115 1.22 -12.87 12.63
C THR A 115 0.99 -12.64 14.12
N LEU A 116 0.13 -11.70 14.50
CA LEU A 116 -0.19 -11.40 15.90
C LEU A 116 -0.83 -12.61 16.60
N ASN A 117 -1.81 -13.26 15.97
CA ASN A 117 -2.54 -14.35 16.60
C ASN A 117 -1.79 -15.69 16.58
N GLU A 118 -1.36 -16.15 15.41
CA GLU A 118 -0.80 -17.50 15.22
C GLU A 118 0.68 -17.59 15.62
N LEU A 119 1.46 -16.52 15.40
CA LEU A 119 2.90 -16.53 15.69
C LEU A 119 3.23 -15.92 17.06
N PHE A 120 2.56 -14.82 17.42
CA PHE A 120 2.80 -14.14 18.69
C PHE A 120 1.79 -14.48 19.79
N GLY A 121 0.77 -15.29 19.49
CA GLY A 121 -0.17 -15.79 20.50
C GLY A 121 -1.12 -14.75 21.08
N VAL A 122 -1.31 -13.60 20.40
CA VAL A 122 -2.26 -12.57 20.83
C VAL A 122 -3.69 -13.14 20.72
N PRO A 123 -4.48 -13.18 21.83
CA PRO A 123 -5.84 -13.70 21.79
C PRO A 123 -6.73 -12.90 20.83
N GLU A 124 -7.63 -13.60 20.13
CA GLU A 124 -8.58 -12.96 19.20
C GLU A 124 -9.41 -11.86 19.87
N SER A 125 -9.76 -12.02 21.14
CA SER A 125 -10.49 -11.02 21.92
C SER A 125 -9.74 -9.69 22.13
N ARG A 126 -8.44 -9.65 21.82
CA ARG A 126 -7.59 -8.45 21.88
C ARG A 126 -7.33 -7.81 20.53
N LEU A 127 -7.75 -8.44 19.43
CA LEU A 127 -7.53 -7.94 18.08
C LEU A 127 -8.80 -7.31 17.53
N HIS A 128 -8.68 -6.12 16.96
CA HIS A 128 -9.80 -5.38 16.38
C HIS A 128 -9.58 -5.14 14.90
N SER A 129 -10.44 -5.69 14.05
CA SER A 129 -10.42 -5.41 12.61
C SER A 129 -11.15 -4.11 12.28
N LEU A 130 -10.39 -3.11 11.84
CA LEU A 130 -10.85 -1.75 11.58
C LEU A 130 -10.75 -1.45 10.08
N ILE A 131 -11.57 -2.13 9.28
CA ILE A 131 -11.51 -2.03 7.81
C ILE A 131 -12.46 -0.93 7.33
N GLY A 132 -11.99 -0.05 6.45
CA GLY A 132 -12.81 0.99 5.84
C GLY A 132 -13.90 0.42 4.94
N HIS A 133 -14.98 1.16 4.73
CA HIS A 133 -15.97 0.84 3.71
C HIS A 133 -15.96 1.90 2.61
N ARG A 134 -15.56 1.52 1.39
CA ARG A 134 -15.44 2.42 0.22
C ARG A 134 -16.53 3.47 0.09
N ILE A 135 -17.79 3.04 0.16
CA ILE A 135 -18.95 3.89 -0.12
C ILE A 135 -19.29 4.81 1.06
N HIS A 136 -18.99 4.38 2.29
CA HIS A 136 -19.47 5.06 3.51
C HIS A 136 -18.37 5.87 4.19
N ASP A 137 -17.13 5.38 4.12
CA ASP A 137 -15.99 5.90 4.85
C ASP A 137 -15.00 6.64 3.95
N GLY A 138 -15.00 6.36 2.64
CA GLY A 138 -13.97 6.85 1.73
C GLY A 138 -12.66 6.07 1.83
N TYR A 139 -11.55 6.70 1.44
CA TYR A 139 -10.20 6.13 1.47
C TYR A 139 -9.41 6.61 2.70
N GLY A 140 -8.41 5.81 3.10
CA GLY A 140 -7.48 6.14 4.18
C GLY A 140 -8.07 5.96 5.58
N ILE A 141 -7.39 6.51 6.58
CA ILE A 141 -7.91 6.62 7.94
C ILE A 141 -9.01 7.69 7.94
N SER A 142 -10.24 7.26 7.69
CA SER A 142 -11.39 8.15 7.64
C SER A 142 -11.85 8.57 9.03
N LEU A 143 -12.52 9.73 9.13
CA LEU A 143 -13.11 10.18 10.39
C LEU A 143 -14.16 9.16 10.92
N PRO A 144 -15.06 8.58 10.12
CA PRO A 144 -15.95 7.50 10.57
C PRO A 144 -15.21 6.31 11.19
N LEU A 145 -14.09 5.88 10.60
CA LEU A 145 -13.23 4.82 11.13
C LEU A 145 -12.64 5.20 12.50
N VAL A 146 -12.14 6.42 12.64
CA VAL A 146 -11.64 6.94 13.92
C VAL A 146 -12.76 6.93 14.96
N GLU A 147 -13.93 7.49 14.64
CA GLU A 147 -15.05 7.52 15.58
C GLU A 147 -15.51 6.12 16.00
N ARG A 148 -15.54 5.17 15.07
CA ARG A 148 -15.87 3.76 15.36
C ARG A 148 -14.83 3.15 16.30
N THR A 149 -13.55 3.42 16.07
CA THR A 149 -12.44 2.96 16.91
C THR A 149 -12.53 3.53 18.33
N LEU A 150 -12.80 4.84 18.46
CA LEU A 150 -12.94 5.50 19.75
C LEU A 150 -14.16 5.02 20.56
N LYS A 151 -15.19 4.50 19.89
CA LYS A 151 -16.42 3.97 20.50
C LYS A 151 -16.32 2.51 20.94
N LEU A 152 -15.23 1.80 20.65
CA LEU A 152 -15.04 0.43 21.11
C LEU A 152 -15.00 0.37 22.64
N THR A 153 -15.74 -0.57 23.22
CA THR A 153 -15.75 -0.81 24.67
C THR A 153 -14.39 -1.26 25.17
N LEU A 154 -13.76 -2.19 24.44
CA LEU A 154 -12.38 -2.62 24.67
C LEU A 154 -11.48 -1.89 23.66
N ARG A 155 -11.24 -0.61 23.91
CA ARG A 155 -10.50 0.26 22.99
C ARG A 155 -9.04 -0.19 22.85
N PRO A 156 -8.48 -0.25 21.62
CA PRO A 156 -7.06 -0.49 21.44
C PRO A 156 -6.22 0.68 21.93
N SER A 157 -5.07 0.39 22.52
CA SER A 157 -4.04 1.37 22.86
C SER A 157 -2.97 1.49 21.76
N LEU A 158 -2.96 0.53 20.81
CA LEU A 158 -2.16 0.57 19.59
C LEU A 158 -3.05 0.29 18.37
N VAL A 159 -2.93 1.12 17.33
CA VAL A 159 -3.46 0.85 15.98
C VAL A 159 -2.29 0.67 15.02
N ILE A 160 -2.28 -0.44 14.29
CA ILE A 160 -1.36 -0.71 13.19
C ILE A 160 -2.12 -0.47 11.90
N THR A 161 -1.62 0.41 11.05
CA THR A 161 -2.18 0.66 9.73
C THR A 161 -1.37 -0.01 8.63
N ALA A 162 -2.05 -0.46 7.59
CA ALA A 162 -1.42 -0.94 6.36
C ALA A 162 -2.20 -0.42 5.14
N ASP A 163 -1.46 -0.07 4.08
CA ASP A 163 -2.00 0.45 2.82
C ASP A 163 -2.81 1.76 3.00
N CYS A 164 -2.58 2.46 4.12
CA CYS A 164 -3.19 3.74 4.42
C CYS A 164 -2.47 4.44 5.58
N GLY A 165 -2.73 5.74 5.75
CA GLY A 165 -2.25 6.54 6.87
C GLY A 165 -1.23 7.60 6.51
N SER A 166 -0.54 7.49 5.37
CA SER A 166 0.56 8.39 4.98
C SER A 166 0.16 9.86 4.75
N SER A 167 -1.13 10.14 4.64
CA SER A 167 -1.69 11.50 4.47
C SER A 167 -2.81 11.83 5.48
N ASP A 168 -2.89 11.05 6.57
CA ASP A 168 -4.02 11.09 7.51
C ASP A 168 -3.68 11.75 8.86
N GLU A 169 -2.71 12.67 8.89
CA GLU A 169 -2.18 13.28 10.12
C GLU A 169 -3.26 13.76 11.10
N ALA A 170 -4.26 14.49 10.63
CA ALA A 170 -5.33 14.99 11.50
C ALA A 170 -6.13 13.86 12.18
N ARG A 171 -6.29 12.72 11.51
CA ARG A 171 -7.01 11.55 12.04
C ARG A 171 -6.11 10.75 12.99
N ILE A 172 -4.83 10.63 12.67
CA ILE A 172 -3.81 10.04 13.55
C ILE A 172 -3.67 10.85 14.84
N ALA A 173 -3.60 12.18 14.75
CA ALA A 173 -3.53 13.07 15.90
C ALA A 173 -4.77 12.92 16.80
N ARG A 174 -5.95 12.69 16.22
CA ARG A 174 -7.18 12.43 16.98
C ARG A 174 -7.14 11.10 17.74
N LEU A 175 -6.62 10.03 17.14
CA LEU A 175 -6.38 8.75 17.82
C LEU A 175 -5.36 8.91 18.95
N LYS A 176 -4.25 9.60 18.69
CA LYS A 176 -3.19 9.88 19.66
C LYS A 176 -3.69 10.69 20.85
N ALA A 177 -4.51 11.71 20.62
CA ALA A 177 -5.15 12.50 21.68
C ALA A 177 -6.07 11.66 22.59
N ALA A 178 -6.55 10.51 22.10
CA ALA A 178 -7.33 9.55 22.88
C ALA A 178 -6.48 8.45 23.55
N GLY A 179 -5.15 8.58 23.53
CA GLY A 179 -4.20 7.62 24.11
C GLY A 179 -3.97 6.38 23.25
N ILE A 180 -4.21 6.46 21.93
CA ILE A 180 -3.96 5.38 20.98
C ILE A 180 -2.72 5.71 20.16
N ASP A 181 -1.67 4.91 20.31
CA ASP A 181 -0.51 5.00 19.43
C ASP A 181 -0.85 4.46 18.04
N VAL A 182 -0.23 5.02 17.00
CA VAL A 182 -0.46 4.60 15.62
C VAL A 182 0.87 4.27 14.95
N VAL A 183 0.98 3.05 14.43
CA VAL A 183 2.06 2.62 13.53
C VAL A 183 1.53 2.67 12.11
N VAL A 184 2.17 3.46 11.24
CA VAL A 184 1.75 3.60 9.84
C VAL A 184 2.71 2.84 8.92
N SER A 185 2.16 1.92 8.13
CA SER A 185 2.83 1.29 6.99
C SER A 185 2.05 1.57 5.72
N ASP A 186 2.63 2.33 4.79
CA ASP A 186 1.93 2.76 3.59
C ASP A 186 2.93 2.99 2.44
N HIS A 187 2.47 2.85 1.21
CA HIS A 187 3.24 3.00 -0.03
C HIS A 187 2.66 4.08 -0.97
N HIS A 188 1.55 4.71 -0.58
CA HIS A 188 1.00 5.85 -1.27
C HIS A 188 1.94 7.07 -1.25
N ALA A 189 1.68 8.03 -2.14
CA ALA A 189 2.44 9.25 -2.20
C ALA A 189 2.30 10.08 -0.91
N LEU A 190 3.43 10.58 -0.41
CA LEU A 190 3.45 11.46 0.76
C LEU A 190 2.95 12.87 0.41
N PRO A 191 2.29 13.56 1.36
CA PRO A 191 2.08 15.01 1.30
C PRO A 191 3.40 15.79 1.17
N GLN A 192 3.32 17.03 0.72
CA GLN A 192 4.50 17.90 0.58
C GLN A 192 5.14 18.20 1.95
N GLU A 193 4.32 18.23 3.00
CA GLU A 193 4.69 18.45 4.39
C GLU A 193 5.47 17.26 4.99
N GLY A 194 5.46 16.10 4.32
CA GLY A 194 6.11 14.88 4.76
C GLY A 194 5.13 13.85 5.34
N PRO A 195 5.65 12.74 5.90
CA PRO A 195 4.82 11.75 6.59
C PRO A 195 4.29 12.31 7.92
N PRO A 196 3.20 11.73 8.47
CA PRO A 196 2.73 12.08 9.81
C PRO A 196 3.82 11.89 10.88
N PRO A 197 3.86 12.73 11.92
CA PRO A 197 4.93 12.74 12.94
C PRO A 197 4.85 11.60 13.97
#